data_AF-A0A3A8W630-F1
#
_entry.id   AF-A0A3A8W630-F1
#
_cell.length_a   1.000
_cell.length_b   1.000
_cell.length_c   1.000
_cell.angle_alpha   90.00
_cell.angle_beta   90.00
_cell.angle_gamma   90.00
#
_symmetry.space_group_name_H-M   'P 1'
#
loop_
_entity.id
_entity.type
_entity.pdbx_description
1 polymer ?
#
loop_
_entity_poly.entity_id
_entity_poly.type
_entity_poly.pdbx_seq_one_letter_code
_entity_poly.pdbx_strand_id
1 'polypeptide(L)'
;MNIREKLLVIQQELKAPKNNKNVFGDFNYRSCEDIQEAVKPILNKIKAVLVLSDEIVNIGGRFYVKATATLCDVESDEQINNAAYILCVQNV
;
A
#
# COMPACT_ATOMS: atom_id res chain seq x y z
N MET A 1 -13.92 -9.07 14.63
CA MET A 1 -13.34 -7.72 14.53
C MET A 1 -13.92 -7.07 13.29
N ASN A 2 -14.44 -5.86 13.37
CA ASN A 2 -14.82 -5.11 12.16
C ASN A 2 -13.58 -4.66 11.38
N ILE A 3 -13.75 -4.18 10.15
CA ILE A 3 -12.59 -3.84 9.33
C ILE A 3 -11.72 -2.70 9.88
N ARG A 4 -12.28 -1.79 10.67
CA ARG A 4 -11.52 -0.69 11.31
C ARG A 4 -10.64 -1.21 12.45
N GLU A 5 -11.13 -2.17 13.22
CA GLU A 5 -10.35 -2.86 14.24
C GLU A 5 -9.22 -3.68 13.61
N LYS A 6 -9.48 -4.34 12.47
CA LYS A 6 -8.44 -5.03 11.69
C LYS A 6 -7.36 -4.05 11.21
N LEU A 7 -7.76 -2.91 10.65
CA LEU A 7 -6.83 -1.84 10.24
C LEU A 7 -6.02 -1.29 11.42
N LEU A 8 -6.64 -1.10 12.58
CA LEU A 8 -5.94 -0.67 13.80
C LEU A 8 -4.83 -1.66 14.19
N VAL A 9 -5.11 -2.96 14.16
CA VAL A 9 -4.08 -4.00 14.45
C VAL A 9 -2.93 -3.90 13.46
N ILE A 10 -3.20 -3.79 12.15
CA ILE A 10 -2.16 -3.62 11.13
C ILE A 10 -1.29 -2.40 11.47
N GLN A 11 -1.90 -1.26 11.78
CA GLN A 11 -1.16 -0.02 12.06
C GLN A 11 -0.31 -0.09 13.32
N GLN A 12 -0.71 -0.87 14.32
CA GLN A 12 0.07 -1.07 15.56
C GLN A 12 1.21 -2.08 15.37
N GLU A 13 0.98 -3.15 14.60
CA GLU A 13 1.91 -4.28 14.50
C GLU A 13 2.90 -4.16 13.34
N LEU A 14 2.54 -3.46 12.25
CA LEU A 14 3.35 -3.41 11.04
C LEU A 14 4.68 -2.69 11.27
N LYS A 15 5.77 -3.44 11.09
CA LYS A 15 7.14 -2.91 11.11
C LYS A 15 7.86 -3.27 9.82
N ALA A 16 8.03 -2.28 8.95
CA ALA A 16 8.80 -2.38 7.71
C ALA A 16 10.08 -1.52 7.82
N PRO A 17 11.19 -2.08 8.34
CA PRO A 17 12.45 -1.35 8.49
C PRO A 17 13.07 -0.98 7.13
N LYS A 18 13.86 0.10 7.10
CA LYS A 18 14.56 0.57 5.90
C LYS A 18 15.86 -0.23 5.71
N ASN A 19 15.75 -1.49 5.32
CA ASN A 19 16.89 -2.40 5.22
C ASN A 19 17.67 -2.28 3.92
N ASN A 20 17.11 -1.62 2.90
CA ASN A 20 17.77 -1.44 1.62
C ASN A 20 18.56 -0.13 1.61
N LYS A 21 19.77 -0.16 1.04
CA LYS A 21 20.62 1.03 0.88
C LYS A 21 20.75 1.39 -0.60
N ASN A 22 20.39 2.61 -0.95
CA ASN A 22 20.74 3.19 -2.23
C ASN A 22 22.16 3.78 -2.13
N VAL A 23 23.10 3.22 -2.89
CA VAL A 23 24.52 3.64 -2.85
C VAL A 23 24.73 4.95 -3.61
N PHE A 24 23.98 5.18 -4.70
CA PHE A 24 24.13 6.38 -5.52
C PHE A 24 23.69 7.65 -4.81
N GLY A 25 22.54 7.59 -4.11
CA GLY A 25 21.98 8.72 -3.35
C GLY A 25 22.32 8.70 -1.85
N ASP A 26 23.06 7.70 -1.38
CA ASP A 26 23.43 7.44 0.02
C ASP A 26 22.26 7.58 1.02
N PHE A 27 21.18 6.83 0.78
CA PHE A 27 20.04 6.79 1.71
C PHE A 27 19.47 5.38 1.87
N ASN A 28 18.88 5.13 3.04
CA ASN A 28 18.17 3.88 3.34
C ASN A 28 16.69 3.98 2.94
N TYR A 29 16.14 2.90 2.40
CA TYR A 29 14.75 2.79 1.97
C TYR A 29 14.18 1.40 2.26
N ARG A 30 12.87 1.28 2.04
CA ARG A 30 12.10 0.03 2.07
C ARG A 30 11.28 -0.01 0.78
N SER A 31 11.27 -1.13 0.09
CA SER A 31 10.51 -1.29 -1.14
C SER A 31 9.03 -1.62 -0.85
N CYS A 32 8.21 -1.71 -1.89
CA CYS A 32 6.83 -2.16 -1.73
C CYS A 32 6.80 -3.62 -1.25
N GLU A 33 7.70 -4.45 -1.78
CA GLU A 33 7.87 -5.85 -1.42
C GLU A 33 8.24 -6.00 0.05
N ASP A 34 9.16 -5.19 0.58
CA ASP A 34 9.49 -5.22 2.02
C ASP A 34 8.26 -4.96 2.90
N ILE A 35 7.41 -4.02 2.51
CA ILE A 35 6.17 -3.69 3.23
C ILE A 35 5.17 -4.85 3.12
N GLN A 36 5.03 -5.44 1.93
CA GLN A 36 4.12 -6.57 1.69
C GLN A 36 4.56 -7.82 2.46
N GLU A 37 5.85 -8.15 2.50
CA GLU A 37 6.36 -9.25 3.31
C GLU A 37 6.10 -9.01 4.80
N ALA A 38 6.33 -7.78 5.28
CA ALA A 38 6.08 -7.44 6.68
C ALA A 38 4.60 -7.52 7.09
N VAL A 39 3.67 -7.25 6.17
CA VAL A 39 2.22 -7.22 6.48
C VAL A 39 1.54 -8.59 6.37
N LYS A 40 2.04 -9.51 5.54
CA LYS A 40 1.50 -10.87 5.35
C LYS A 40 1.15 -11.62 6.65
N PRO A 41 2.05 -11.74 7.65
CA PRO A 41 1.73 -12.48 8.88
C PRO A 41 0.58 -11.83 9.67
N ILE A 42 0.49 -10.50 9.63
CA ILE A 42 -0.56 -9.74 10.33
C ILE A 42 -1.91 -9.94 9.61
N LEU A 43 -1.92 -9.88 8.27
CA LEU A 43 -3.10 -10.13 7.44
C LEU A 43 -3.68 -11.53 7.68
N ASN A 44 -2.82 -12.55 7.76
CA ASN A 44 -3.23 -13.92 8.06
C ASN A 44 -3.85 -14.03 9.47
N LYS A 45 -3.24 -13.40 10.47
CA LYS A 45 -3.73 -13.39 11.86
C LYS A 45 -5.12 -12.80 12.00
N ILE A 46 -5.42 -11.71 11.28
CA ILE A 46 -6.69 -10.99 11.39
C ILE A 46 -7.70 -11.34 10.29
N LYS A 47 -7.36 -12.29 9.41
CA LYS A 47 -8.17 -12.68 8.24
C LYS A 47 -8.58 -11.47 7.40
N ALA A 48 -7.60 -10.76 6.87
CA ALA A 48 -7.80 -9.67 5.93
C ALA A 48 -6.96 -9.87 4.67
N VAL A 49 -7.37 -9.25 3.58
CA VAL A 49 -6.66 -9.26 2.29
C VAL A 49 -6.28 -7.83 1.94
N LEU A 50 -5.05 -7.63 1.46
CA LEU A 50 -4.60 -6.38 0.89
C LEU A 50 -4.51 -6.53 -0.64
N VAL A 51 -5.24 -5.69 -1.37
CA VAL A 51 -5.23 -5.62 -2.83
C VAL A 51 -4.63 -4.28 -3.26
N LEU A 52 -3.68 -4.32 -4.17
CA LEU A 52 -3.04 -3.14 -4.75
C LEU A 52 -3.39 -3.07 -6.24
N SER A 53 -3.75 -1.89 -6.73
CA SER A 53 -4.02 -1.64 -8.14
C SER A 53 -3.49 -0.28 -8.59
N ASP A 54 -3.04 -0.20 -9.83
CA ASP A 54 -2.57 1.03 -10.45
C ASP A 54 -3.36 1.27 -11.75
N GLU A 55 -3.82 2.51 -11.96
CA GLU A 55 -4.50 2.92 -13.18
C GLU A 55 -4.00 4.29 -13.67
N ILE A 56 -3.97 4.49 -14.99
CA ILE A 56 -3.67 5.80 -15.58
C ILE A 56 -4.97 6.60 -15.68
N VAL A 57 -4.99 7.78 -15.06
CA VAL A 57 -6.13 8.71 -15.08
C VAL A 57 -5.74 10.05 -15.67
N ASN A 58 -6.64 10.68 -16.44
CA ASN A 58 -6.48 12.05 -16.92
C ASN A 58 -7.29 13.00 -16.03
N ILE A 59 -6.59 13.93 -15.38
CA ILE A 59 -7.19 14.93 -14.50
C ILE A 59 -6.71 16.30 -14.99
N GLY A 60 -7.64 17.10 -15.53
CA GLY A 60 -7.32 18.45 -15.99
C GLY A 60 -6.28 18.51 -17.11
N GLY A 61 -6.25 17.53 -18.02
CA GLY A 61 -5.30 17.48 -19.14
C GLY A 61 -3.91 16.94 -18.78
N ARG A 62 -3.72 16.49 -17.54
CA ARG A 62 -2.50 15.82 -17.08
C ARG A 62 -2.77 14.35 -16.77
N PHE A 63 -1.82 13.50 -17.12
CA PHE A 63 -1.89 12.08 -16.81
C PHE A 63 -1.27 11.80 -15.44
N TYR A 64 -1.94 10.96 -14.65
CA TYR A 64 -1.47 10.50 -13.35
C TYR A 64 -1.55 8.98 -13.29
N VAL A 65 -0.64 8.38 -12.55
CA VAL A 65 -0.84 7.02 -12.02
C VAL A 65 -1.59 7.16 -10.70
N LYS A 66 -2.79 6.59 -10.64
CA LYS A 66 -3.58 6.44 -9.42
C LYS A 66 -3.30 5.06 -8.85
N ALA A 67 -2.55 5.02 -7.75
CA ALA A 67 -2.26 3.82 -7.00
C ALA A 67 -3.29 3.66 -5.87
N THR A 68 -4.01 2.54 -5.83
CA THR A 68 -5.06 2.25 -4.84
C THR A 68 -4.66 1.05 -4.00
N ALA A 69 -4.73 1.20 -2.68
CA ALA A 69 -4.61 0.10 -1.73
C ALA A 69 -5.97 -0.16 -1.08
N THR A 70 -6.46 -1.39 -1.17
CA THR A 70 -7.74 -1.83 -0.61
C THR A 70 -7.51 -2.92 0.41
N LEU A 71 -7.94 -2.67 1.64
CA LEU A 71 -8.04 -3.68 2.69
C LEU A 71 -9.45 -4.27 2.64
N CYS A 72 -9.54 -5.59 2.52
CA CYS A 72 -10.80 -6.34 2.53
C CYS A 72 -10.86 -7.26 3.75
N ASP A 73 -12.02 -7.37 4.37
CA ASP A 73 -12.30 -8.43 5.32
C ASP A 73 -12.56 -9.75 4.57
N VAL A 74 -12.07 -10.87 5.09
CA VAL A 74 -12.38 -12.21 4.56
C VAL A 74 -13.69 -12.75 5.13
N GLU A 75 -14.10 -12.26 6.30
CA GLU A 75 -15.25 -12.78 7.04
C GLU A 75 -16.54 -11.99 6.75
N SER A 76 -16.41 -10.82 6.13
CA SER A 76 -17.51 -9.93 5.74
C SER A 76 -17.21 -9.27 4.41
N ASP A 77 -18.20 -8.58 3.83
CA ASP A 77 -18.05 -7.82 2.58
C ASP A 77 -17.53 -6.38 2.84
N GLU A 78 -17.02 -6.11 4.05
CA GLU A 78 -16.47 -4.81 4.41
C GLU A 78 -15.10 -4.58 3.74
N GLN A 79 -14.90 -3.36 3.23
CA GLN A 79 -13.64 -2.93 2.63
C GLN A 79 -13.33 -1.46 2.96
N ILE A 80 -12.05 -1.13 3.07
CA ILE A 80 -11.55 0.24 3.17
C ILE A 80 -10.45 0.42 2.13
N ASN A 81 -10.51 1.49 1.35
CA ASN A 81 -9.47 1.81 0.38
C ASN A 81 -8.92 3.22 0.57
N ASN A 82 -7.71 3.43 0.06
CA ASN A 82 -7.11 4.73 -0.09
C ASN A 82 -6.35 4.80 -1.41
N ALA A 83 -6.32 5.98 -2.03
CA ALA A 83 -5.66 6.21 -3.31
C ALA A 83 -4.66 7.35 -3.23
N ALA A 84 -3.53 7.19 -3.91
CA ALA A 84 -2.52 8.21 -4.11
C ALA A 84 -2.32 8.48 -5.61
N TYR A 85 -1.94 9.71 -5.95
CA TYR A 85 -1.78 10.14 -7.33
C TYR A 85 -0.35 10.60 -7.57
N ILE A 86 0.30 10.05 -8.60
CA ILE A 86 1.65 10.42 -9.02
C ILE A 86 1.55 11.00 -10.43
N LEU A 87 2.08 12.19 -10.64
CA LEU A 87 2.08 12.84 -11.96
C LEU A 87 2.96 12.05 -12.93
N CYS A 88 2.39 11.67 -14.09
CA CYS A 88 3.17 11.11 -15.18
C CYS A 88 3.98 12.23 -15.83
N VAL A 89 5.30 12.20 -15.66
CA VAL A 89 6.19 13.10 -16.40
C VAL A 89 6.34 12.53 -17.80
N GLN A 90 5.62 13.11 -18.77
CA GLN A 90 5.85 12.83 -20.17
C GLN A 90 7.15 13.56 -20.55
N ASN A 91 8.25 12.82 -20.66
CA ASN A 91 9.45 13.33 -21.31
C ASN A 91 9.11 13.49 -22.80
N VAL A 92 8.99 14.74 -23.23
CA VAL A 92 9.04 15.14 -24.65
C VAL A 92 10.49 15.35 -25.02
#